data_AF-A0A426XF23-F1
#
_entry.id   AF-A0A426XF23-F1
#
_cell.length_a   1.000
_cell.length_b   1.000
_cell.length_c   1.000
_cell.angle_alpha   90.00
_cell.angle_beta   90.00
_cell.angle_gamma   90.00
#
_symmetry.space_group_name_H-M   'P 1'
#
loop_
_entity.id
_entity.type
_entity.pdbx_description
1 polymer ?
#
loop_
_entity_poly.entity_id
_entity_poly.type
_entity_poly.pdbx_seq_one_letter_code
_entity_poly.pdbx_strand_id
1 'polypeptide(L)'
;MGAVETLIVWENLDINRYVLKNSAGGEIIIKHLNKDEEANQSNFRDPANNAELEVQEKVSLLEWFAIEYKRFGCTLEFVTNKSQEGSQFCRGFGGILHYQLDMRLLDELSDDVLTLISSQEMLRRGWARGDLAASTSIPTKSRLA
;
A
#
# COMPACT_ATOMS: atom_id res chain seq x y z
N MET A 1 1.45 -9.64 -3.50
CA MET A 1 1.80 -8.27 -3.90
C MET A 1 0.52 -7.46 -3.92
N GLY A 2 0.48 -6.29 -3.27
CA GLY A 2 -0.70 -5.44 -3.23
C GLY A 2 -1.03 -4.83 -4.59
N ALA A 3 -2.29 -4.49 -4.84
CA ALA A 3 -2.77 -3.89 -6.09
C ALA A 3 -2.49 -2.37 -6.20
N VAL A 4 -1.74 -1.82 -5.25
CA VAL A 4 -1.42 -0.39 -5.17
C VAL A 4 0.09 -0.26 -5.00
N GLU A 5 0.72 0.46 -5.92
CA GLU A 5 2.17 0.72 -5.90
C GLU A 5 2.49 1.88 -4.96
N THR A 6 1.86 3.03 -5.21
CA THR A 6 2.04 4.27 -4.43
C THR A 6 0.70 4.76 -3.93
N LEU A 7 0.64 4.99 -2.62
CA LEU A 7 -0.49 5.60 -1.92
C LEU A 7 -0.11 7.01 -1.52
N ILE A 8 -0.81 8.00 -2.07
CA ILE A 8 -0.60 9.41 -1.77
C ILE A 8 -1.68 9.87 -0.80
N VAL A 9 -1.27 10.41 0.35
CA VAL A 9 -2.17 10.82 1.44
C VAL A 9 -1.87 12.26 1.83
N TRP A 10 -2.91 13.05 2.09
CA TRP A 10 -2.74 14.39 2.62
C TRP A 10 -2.26 14.32 4.08
N GLU A 11 -1.19 15.04 4.43
CA GLU A 11 -0.61 15.02 5.79
C GLU A 11 -1.61 15.45 6.88
N ASN A 12 -2.56 16.32 6.51
CA ASN A 12 -3.57 16.87 7.42
C ASN A 12 -4.94 16.24 7.16
N LEU A 13 -4.94 14.97 6.73
CA LEU A 13 -6.15 14.19 6.53
C LEU A 13 -6.81 13.90 7.88
N ASP A 14 -7.99 14.48 8.08
CA ASP A 14 -8.73 14.41 9.33
C ASP A 14 -9.84 13.35 9.25
N ILE A 15 -9.42 12.12 8.94
CA ILE A 15 -10.29 10.95 8.82
C ILE A 15 -9.86 9.91 9.84
N ASN A 16 -10.82 9.44 10.61
CA ASN A 16 -10.62 8.39 11.60
C ASN A 16 -11.23 7.08 11.11
N ARG A 17 -10.49 5.98 11.32
CA ARG A 17 -10.96 4.62 11.08
C ARG A 17 -11.59 4.08 12.35
N TYR A 18 -12.87 3.76 12.26
CA TYR A 18 -13.69 3.17 13.31
C TYR A 18 -13.92 1.70 13.05
N VAL A 19 -13.61 0.86 14.03
CA VAL A 19 -14.04 -0.53 14.07
C VAL A 19 -15.25 -0.61 14.98
N LEU A 20 -16.40 -0.80 14.38
CA LEU A 20 -17.70 -0.89 15.04
C LEU A 20 -18.08 -2.37 15.13
N LYS A 21 -18.68 -2.77 16.25
CA LYS A 21 -19.21 -4.12 16.42
C LYS A 21 -20.70 -4.06 16.70
N ASN A 22 -21.47 -4.85 15.97
CA ASN A 22 -22.88 -5.00 16.25
C ASN A 22 -23.07 -5.97 17.43
N SER A 23 -23.63 -5.49 18.54
CA SER A 23 -23.90 -6.30 19.73
C SER A 23 -24.93 -7.42 19.50
N ALA A 24 -25.82 -7.26 18.52
CA ALA A 24 -26.86 -8.23 18.20
C ALA A 24 -26.38 -9.33 17.22
N GLY A 25 -25.50 -8.98 16.28
CA GLY A 25 -25.04 -9.89 15.22
C GLY A 25 -23.60 -10.38 15.36
N GLY A 26 -22.78 -9.74 16.20
CA GLY A 26 -21.34 -9.98 16.28
C GLY A 26 -20.54 -9.50 15.05
N GLU A 27 -21.21 -8.88 14.08
CA GLU A 27 -20.61 -8.38 12.85
C GLU A 27 -19.70 -7.18 13.13
N ILE A 28 -18.53 -7.17 12.50
CA ILE A 28 -17.55 -6.10 12.61
C ILE A 28 -17.66 -5.23 11.36
N ILE A 29 -18.01 -3.96 11.56
CA ILE A 29 -18.19 -2.96 10.51
C ILE A 29 -17.05 -1.95 10.64
N ILE A 30 -16.30 -1.75 9.56
CA ILE A 30 -15.25 -0.73 9.51
C ILE A 30 -15.80 0.50 8.80
N LYS A 31 -15.80 1.66 9.48
CA LYS A 31 -16.21 2.95 8.90
C LYS A 31 -15.04 3.93 8.90
N HIS A 32 -14.99 4.77 7.88
CA HIS A 32 -14.05 5.89 7.81
C HIS A 32 -14.87 7.18 7.91
N LEU A 33 -14.71 7.91 9.00
CA LEU A 33 -15.52 9.08 9.31
C LEU A 33 -14.59 10.29 9.43
N ASN A 34 -15.03 11.43 8.88
CA ASN A 34 -14.40 12.73 9.13
C ASN A 34 -15.00 13.36 10.39
N LYS A 35 -14.46 14.50 10.85
CA LYS A 35 -14.96 15.18 12.07
C LYS A 35 -16.46 15.52 12.03
N ASP A 36 -16.99 15.92 10.88
CA ASP A 36 -18.41 16.26 10.74
C ASP A 36 -19.30 15.02 10.84
N GLU A 37 -18.89 13.92 10.22
CA GLU A 37 -19.58 12.63 10.24
C GLU A 37 -19.47 11.92 11.60
N GLU A 38 -18.38 12.15 12.33
CA GLU A 38 -18.22 11.72 13.73
C GLU A 38 -19.24 12.40 14.66
N ALA A 39 -19.64 13.64 14.36
CA ALA A 39 -20.67 14.34 15.13
C ALA A 39 -22.08 13.76 14.90
N ASN A 40 -22.30 13.09 13.77
CA ASN A 40 -23.58 12.49 13.42
C ASN A 40 -23.77 11.13 14.11
N GLN A 41 -24.55 11.09 15.20
CA GLN A 41 -24.87 9.85 15.94
C GLN A 41 -25.55 8.78 15.08
N SER A 42 -26.23 9.16 13.99
CA SER A 42 -26.81 8.21 13.03
C SER A 42 -25.77 7.27 12.41
N ASN A 43 -24.51 7.70 12.30
CA ASN A 43 -23.43 6.88 11.78
C ASN A 43 -23.03 5.73 12.72
N PHE A 44 -23.40 5.79 13.99
CA PHE A 44 -23.16 4.75 14.99
C PHE A 44 -24.40 3.86 15.22
N ARG A 45 -25.41 3.98 14.35
CA ARG A 45 -26.57 3.10 14.37
C ARG A 45 -26.60 2.23 13.12
N ASP A 46 -27.02 1.00 13.31
CA ASP A 46 -27.22 0.07 12.23
C ASP A 46 -28.52 0.44 11.48
N PRO A 47 -28.48 0.61 10.14
CA PRO A 47 -29.65 1.02 9.37
C PRO A 47 -30.78 -0.02 9.35
N ALA A 48 -30.48 -1.31 9.60
CA ALA A 48 -31.48 -2.37 9.48
C ALA A 48 -32.35 -2.52 10.73
N ASN A 49 -31.76 -2.33 11.91
CA ASN A 49 -32.39 -2.60 13.21
C ASN A 49 -32.28 -1.42 14.17
N ASN A 50 -31.69 -0.29 13.74
CA ASN A 50 -31.46 0.92 14.54
C ASN A 50 -30.75 0.64 15.88
N ALA A 51 -30.03 -0.49 15.94
CA ALA A 51 -29.25 -0.88 17.10
C ALA A 51 -27.99 -0.02 17.20
N GLU A 52 -27.58 0.28 18.42
CA GLU A 52 -26.35 1.01 18.69
C GLU A 52 -25.14 0.10 18.39
N LEU A 53 -24.21 0.60 17.58
CA LEU A 53 -22.97 -0.09 17.27
C LEU A 53 -21.92 0.28 18.32
N GLU A 54 -21.29 -0.73 18.90
CA GLU A 54 -20.23 -0.54 19.88
C GLU A 54 -18.93 -0.14 19.17
N VAL A 55 -18.31 0.96 19.61
CA VAL A 55 -17.00 1.38 19.11
C VAL A 55 -15.92 0.54 19.80
N GLN A 56 -15.35 -0.41 19.07
CA GLN A 56 -14.26 -1.23 19.58
C GLN A 56 -12.92 -0.52 19.49
N GLU A 57 -12.68 0.16 18.36
CA GLU A 57 -11.40 0.77 18.09
C GLU A 57 -11.59 2.04 17.26
N LYS A 58 -10.83 3.09 17.60
CA LYS A 58 -10.71 4.34 16.85
C LYS A 58 -9.24 4.65 16.66
N VAL A 59 -8.79 4.70 15.41
CA VAL A 59 -7.40 5.04 15.04
C VAL A 59 -7.43 6.06 13.91
N SER A 60 -6.48 7.01 13.90
CA SER A 60 -6.33 7.90 12.75
C SER A 60 -6.03 7.09 11.50
N LEU A 61 -6.70 7.38 10.39
CA LEU A 61 -6.46 6.65 9.14
C LEU A 61 -5.00 6.81 8.68
N LEU A 62 -4.39 7.96 8.97
CA LEU A 62 -2.98 8.23 8.67
C LEU A 62 -2.04 7.35 9.48
N GLU A 63 -2.29 7.21 10.79
CA GLU A 63 -1.53 6.30 11.65
C GLU A 63 -1.69 4.84 11.21
N TRP A 64 -2.92 4.45 10.84
CA TRP A 64 -3.18 3.10 10.34
C TRP A 64 -2.39 2.81 9.05
N PHE A 65 -2.36 3.74 8.09
CA PHE A 65 -1.53 3.61 6.90
C PHE A 65 -0.04 3.51 7.22
N ALA A 66 0.45 4.31 8.18
CA ALA A 66 1.85 4.27 8.60
C ALA A 66 2.27 2.93 9.23
N ILE A 67 1.33 2.12 9.71
CA ILE A 67 1.59 0.77 10.23
C ILE A 67 1.47 -0.27 9.10
N GLU A 68 0.41 -0.15 8.30
CA GLU A 68 -0.01 -1.22 7.39
C GLU A 68 0.63 -1.14 6.00
N TYR A 69 1.21 0.01 5.59
CA TYR A 69 1.81 0.18 4.25
C TYR A 69 2.84 -0.91 3.90
N LYS A 70 3.66 -1.32 4.88
CA LYS A 70 4.65 -2.38 4.71
C LYS A 70 4.03 -3.74 4.46
N ARG A 71 2.85 -4.02 5.03
CA ARG A 71 2.14 -5.29 4.85
C ARG A 71 1.54 -5.40 3.45
N PHE A 72 1.10 -4.28 2.89
CA PHE A 72 0.61 -4.23 1.51
C PHE A 72 1.73 -4.13 0.47
N GLY A 73 2.93 -3.73 0.88
CA GLY A 73 4.06 -3.53 -0.03
C GLY A 73 3.87 -2.31 -0.92
N CYS A 74 3.15 -1.29 -0.44
CA CYS A 74 2.97 -0.02 -1.13
C CYS A 74 3.91 1.05 -0.57
N THR A 75 4.25 2.03 -1.40
CA THR A 75 4.97 3.25 -0.99
C THR A 75 3.96 4.27 -0.49
N LEU A 76 4.16 4.79 0.72
CA LEU A 76 3.32 5.83 1.31
C LEU A 76 3.96 7.21 1.14
N GLU A 77 3.29 8.13 0.46
CA GLU A 77 3.75 9.51 0.26
C GLU A 77 2.79 10.51 0.89
N PHE A 78 3.35 11.51 1.57
CA PHE A 78 2.58 12.59 2.18
C PHE A 78 2.65 13.86 1.34
N VAL A 79 1.48 14.41 1.00
CA VAL A 79 1.35 15.67 0.27
C VAL A 79 0.81 16.76 1.20
N THR A 80 1.12 18.01 0.88
CA THR A 80 0.66 19.21 1.60
C THR A 80 -0.18 20.09 0.67
N ASN A 81 -1.03 20.96 1.19
CA ASN A 81 -1.86 21.85 0.36
C ASN A 81 -1.13 23.13 -0.11
N LYS A 82 0.19 23.22 0.10
CA LYS A 82 0.98 24.43 -0.17
C LYS A 82 1.18 24.71 -1.66
N SER A 83 1.15 23.69 -2.51
CA SER A 83 1.23 23.83 -3.97
C SER A 83 -0.15 23.88 -4.62
N GLN A 84 -0.20 24.33 -5.87
CA GLN A 84 -1.45 24.36 -6.65
C GLN A 84 -1.99 22.93 -6.85
N GLU A 85 -1.11 21.98 -7.12
CA GLU A 85 -1.40 20.56 -7.27
C GLU A 85 -1.91 19.97 -5.94
N GLY A 86 -1.26 20.30 -4.82
CA GLY A 86 -1.65 19.84 -3.49
C GLY A 86 -3.03 20.39 -3.07
N SER A 87 -3.32 21.64 -3.41
CA SER A 87 -4.65 22.23 -3.17
C SER A 87 -5.75 21.57 -4.01
N GLN A 88 -5.47 21.20 -5.26
CA GLN A 88 -6.41 20.42 -6.10
C GLN A 88 -6.60 19.01 -5.56
N PHE A 89 -5.53 18.38 -5.08
CA PHE A 89 -5.60 17.06 -4.44
C PHE A 89 -6.50 17.06 -3.21
N CYS A 90 -6.30 18.02 -2.30
CA CYS A 90 -7.08 18.10 -1.06
C CYS A 90 -8.57 18.42 -1.32
N ARG A 91 -8.87 19.29 -2.29
CA ARG A 91 -10.26 19.69 -2.60
C ARG A 91 -10.97 18.74 -3.56
N GLY A 92 -10.27 18.20 -4.54
CA GLY A 92 -10.84 17.42 -5.64
C GLY A 92 -10.93 15.92 -5.35
N PHE A 93 -9.95 15.35 -4.65
CA PHE A 93 -9.86 13.91 -4.40
C PHE A 93 -10.10 13.52 -2.94
N GLY A 94 -10.48 14.48 -2.08
CA GLY A 94 -10.73 14.22 -0.67
C GLY A 94 -9.47 13.83 0.14
N GLY A 95 -8.28 14.12 -0.39
CA GLY A 95 -7.00 13.90 0.30
C GLY A 95 -6.46 12.47 0.28
N ILE A 96 -7.03 11.57 -0.52
CA ILE A 96 -6.49 10.21 -0.74
C ILE A 96 -6.46 9.91 -2.24
N LEU A 97 -5.31 9.47 -2.75
CA LEU A 97 -5.15 8.97 -4.12
C LEU A 97 -4.40 7.65 -4.10
N HIS A 98 -4.86 6.70 -4.92
CA HIS A 98 -4.25 5.39 -5.08
C HIS A 98 -4.11 5.07 -6.57
N TYR A 99 -2.90 4.71 -6.99
CA TYR A 99 -2.66 4.25 -8.35
C TYR A 99 -2.82 2.73 -8.38
N GLN A 100 -3.76 2.24 -9.19
CA GLN A 100 -3.87 0.81 -9.45
C GLN A 100 -2.62 0.35 -10.18
N LEU A 101 -1.94 -0.64 -9.60
CA LEU A 101 -0.85 -1.33 -10.26
C LEU A 101 -1.47 -2.26 -11.32
N ASP A 102 -1.30 -1.94 -12.60
CA ASP A 102 -1.59 -2.89 -13.67
C ASP A 102 -0.44 -3.90 -13.75
N MET A 103 -0.66 -5.11 -13.19
CA MET A 103 0.34 -6.18 -13.20
C MET A 103 0.80 -6.58 -14.61
N ARG A 104 0.07 -6.18 -15.67
CA ARG A 104 0.45 -6.45 -17.07
C ARG A 104 1.60 -5.56 -17.54
N LEU A 105 1.73 -4.34 -17.01
CA LEU A 105 2.80 -3.40 -17.36
C LEU A 105 4.14 -3.78 -16.72
N LEU A 106 4.13 -4.50 -15.60
CA LEU A 106 5.35 -4.91 -14.90
C LEU A 106 6.12 -6.00 -15.66
N ASP A 107 5.42 -6.86 -16.39
CA ASP A 107 6.02 -7.93 -17.20
C ASP A 107 6.83 -7.35 -18.37
N GLU A 108 6.33 -6.26 -18.98
CA GLU A 108 6.99 -5.56 -20.10
C GLU A 108 8.23 -4.74 -19.68
N LEU A 109 8.34 -4.33 -18.40
CA LEU A 109 9.48 -3.56 -17.88
C LEU A 109 10.57 -4.44 -17.23
N SER A 110 10.34 -5.75 -17.11
CA SER A 110 11.25 -6.65 -16.40
C SER A 110 12.52 -6.99 -17.18
N ASP A 111 12.48 -7.03 -18.53
CA ASP A 111 13.64 -7.45 -19.34
C ASP A 111 14.70 -6.35 -19.53
N ASP A 112 14.31 -5.07 -19.68
CA ASP A 112 15.27 -3.99 -19.96
C ASP A 112 16.02 -3.48 -18.72
N VAL A 113 15.40 -3.53 -17.53
CA VAL A 113 16.03 -3.02 -16.31
C VAL A 113 16.93 -4.10 -15.67
N LEU A 114 16.51 -5.38 -15.68
CA LEU A 114 17.34 -6.49 -15.18
C LEU A 114 18.64 -6.68 -15.97
N THR A 115 18.62 -6.45 -17.28
CA THR A 115 19.83 -6.52 -18.12
C THR A 115 20.82 -5.40 -17.78
N LEU A 116 20.35 -4.19 -17.47
CA LEU A 116 21.20 -3.08 -17.05
C LEU A 116 21.80 -3.27 -15.65
N ILE A 117 21.01 -3.78 -14.70
CA ILE A 117 21.48 -4.04 -13.34
C ILE A 117 22.50 -5.20 -13.35
N SER A 118 22.22 -6.27 -14.10
CA SER A 118 23.14 -7.39 -14.28
C SER A 118 24.44 -6.96 -14.97
N SER A 119 24.34 -6.10 -16.00
CA SER A 119 25.52 -5.54 -16.69
C SER A 119 26.38 -4.67 -15.77
N GLN A 120 25.77 -3.86 -14.91
CA GLN A 120 26.49 -3.05 -13.91
C GLN A 120 27.15 -3.91 -12.83
N GLU A 121 26.48 -4.96 -12.36
CA GLU A 121 27.01 -5.88 -11.36
C GLU A 121 28.17 -6.73 -11.95
N MET A 122 28.07 -7.14 -13.22
CA MET A 122 29.15 -7.83 -13.94
C MET A 122 30.38 -6.94 -14.16
N LEU A 123 30.18 -5.65 -14.49
CA LEU A 123 31.27 -4.67 -14.60
C LEU A 123 31.93 -4.39 -13.25
N ARG A 124 31.15 -4.29 -12.16
CA ARG A 124 31.67 -4.14 -10.79
C ARG A 124 32.49 -5.33 -10.33
N ARG A 125 32.14 -6.53 -10.79
CA ARG A 125 32.85 -7.79 -10.49
C ARG A 125 33.99 -8.09 -11.46
N GLY A 126 34.27 -7.18 -12.40
CA GLY A 126 35.43 -7.26 -13.30
C GLY A 126 35.30 -8.29 -14.43
N TRP A 127 34.08 -8.75 -14.74
CA TRP A 127 33.86 -9.70 -15.83
C TRP A 127 33.63 -8.97 -17.16
N ALA A 128 34.46 -9.25 -18.16
CA ALA A 128 34.27 -8.74 -19.52
C ALA A 128 33.36 -9.70 -20.32
N ARG A 129 32.63 -9.18 -21.30
CA ARG A 129 31.64 -9.89 -22.14
C ARG A 129 32.15 -11.14 -22.90
N GLY A 130 33.39 -11.58 -22.71
CA GLY A 130 34.01 -12.73 -23.38
C GLY A 130 34.13 -14.01 -22.54
N ASP A 131 33.89 -13.99 -21.21
CA ASP A 131 34.18 -15.14 -20.32
C ASP A 131 33.02 -16.15 -20.15
N LEU A 132 31.96 -16.07 -20.97
CA LEU A 132 30.78 -16.94 -20.86
C LEU A 132 30.93 -18.31 -21.58
N ALA A 133 32.11 -18.67 -22.10
CA ALA A 133 32.29 -19.90 -22.88
C ALA A 133 32.80 -21.11 -22.08
N ALA A 134 33.15 -20.98 -20.80
CA ALA A 134 33.82 -22.07 -20.08
C ALA A 134 33.43 -22.19 -18.60
N SER A 135 32.15 -22.43 -18.31
CA SER A 135 31.81 -23.17 -17.06
C SER A 135 30.39 -23.72 -17.09
N THR A 136 30.11 -24.66 -18.01
CA THR A 136 29.02 -25.62 -17.82
C THR A 136 29.63 -26.88 -17.26
N SER A 137 29.84 -26.91 -15.95
CA SER A 137 30.07 -28.16 -15.23
C SER A 137 29.39 -28.05 -13.88
N ILE A 138 28.15 -28.51 -13.86
CA ILE A 138 27.36 -28.77 -12.67
C ILE A 138 28.09 -29.88 -11.89
N PRO A 139 28.59 -29.66 -10.66
CA PRO A 139 29.03 -30.76 -9.84
C PRO A 139 27.83 -31.34 -9.09
N THR A 140 27.34 -32.48 -9.58
CA THR A 140 26.46 -33.40 -8.87
C THR A 140 27.20 -33.92 -7.63
N LYS A 141 26.84 -33.45 -6.44
CA LYS A 141 27.39 -34.01 -5.19
C LYS A 141 26.63 -35.29 -4.85
N SER A 142 27.15 -36.41 -5.37
CA SER A 142 26.78 -37.75 -4.93
C SER A 142 27.77 -38.25 -3.87
N ARG A 143 27.19 -38.73 -2.77
CA ARG A 143 27.58 -39.90 -1.96
C ARG A 143 28.86 -39.86 -1.09
N LEU A 144 28.58 -39.84 0.22
CA LEU A 144 29.11 -40.67 1.32
C LEU A 144 30.45 -41.41 1.10
N ALA A 145 31.42 -41.16 2.00
CA ALA A 145 32.00 -42.11 2.97
C ALA A 145 33.33 -41.53 3.51
#